data_AF-A0A3S2IC48-F1
#
_entry.id   AF-A0A3S2IC48-F1
#
_cell.length_a   1.000
_cell.length_b   1.000
_cell.length_c   1.000
_cell.angle_alpha   90.00
_cell.angle_beta   90.00
_cell.angle_gamma   90.00
#
_symmetry.space_group_name_H-M   'P 1'
#
loop_
_entity.id
_entity.type
_entity.pdbx_description
1 polymer ?
#
loop_
_entity_poly.entity_id
_entity_poly.type
_entity_poly.pdbx_seq_one_letter_code
_entity_poly.pdbx_strand_id
1 'polypeptide(L)'
;MNMISPETVANSKRAWLKILARYKKPDRRRSTVELAITLIPFAMLWGLSSAAYAYGHWWGLILILPAAGFLVRIFMIQHDCGHGSFFANRYADDWIGRALGILTLTPYDCWRRAHATHHASAGNLD
;
A
#
# COMPACT_ATOMS: atom_id res chain seq x y z
N MET A 1 18.58 -36.91 11.92
CA MET A 1 17.66 -35.76 12.07
C MET A 1 18.42 -34.66 12.82
N ASN A 2 18.98 -33.68 12.11
CA ASN A 2 19.78 -32.63 12.75
C ASN A 2 18.87 -31.70 13.54
N MET A 3 18.86 -31.82 14.87
CA MET A 3 18.24 -30.85 15.75
C MET A 3 19.10 -29.58 15.75
N ILE A 4 18.57 -28.51 15.15
CA ILE A 4 19.16 -27.17 15.25
C ILE A 4 19.05 -26.75 16.73
N SER A 5 20.17 -26.34 17.34
CA SER A 5 20.15 -25.96 18.75
C SER A 5 19.34 -24.67 18.96
N PRO A 6 18.69 -24.50 20.13
CA PRO A 6 17.96 -23.28 20.46
C PRO A 6 18.82 -22.00 20.33
N GLU A 7 20.12 -22.10 20.59
CA GLU A 7 21.08 -21.00 20.45
C GLU A 7 21.30 -20.60 18.99
N THR A 8 21.38 -21.57 18.07
CA THR A 8 21.49 -21.29 16.63
C THR A 8 20.23 -20.57 16.11
N VAL A 9 19.04 -20.98 16.57
CA VAL A 9 17.79 -20.30 16.22
C VAL A 9 17.75 -18.88 16.80
N ALA A 10 18.15 -18.69 18.06
CA ALA A 10 18.18 -17.37 18.70
C ALA A 10 19.17 -16.40 18.03
N ASN A 11 20.34 -16.89 17.65
CA ASN A 11 21.34 -16.10 16.92
C ASN A 11 20.87 -15.72 15.52
N SER A 12 20.22 -16.66 14.81
CA SER A 12 19.58 -16.36 13.51
C SER A 12 18.50 -15.29 13.65
N LYS A 13 17.61 -15.39 14.65
CA LYS A 13 16.59 -14.37 14.93
C LYS A 13 17.21 -12.99 15.18
N ARG A 14 18.26 -12.90 16.00
CA ARG A 14 18.96 -11.62 16.29
C ARG A 14 19.61 -11.03 15.02
N ALA A 15 20.21 -11.88 14.18
CA ALA A 15 20.79 -11.44 12.91
C ALA A 15 19.72 -10.85 11.97
N TRP A 16 18.57 -11.52 11.85
CA TRP A 16 17.44 -11.03 11.07
C TRP A 16 16.90 -9.70 11.58
N LEU A 17 16.72 -9.54 12.90
CA LEU A 17 16.27 -8.27 13.48
C LEU A 17 17.22 -7.11 13.15
N LYS A 18 18.54 -7.36 13.12
CA LYS A 18 19.54 -6.36 12.75
C LYS A 18 19.46 -5.96 11.27
N ILE A 19 19.15 -6.91 10.38
CA ILE A 19 18.93 -6.65 8.95
C ILE A 19 17.65 -5.83 8.77
N LEU A 20 16.55 -6.28 9.38
CA LEU A 20 15.22 -5.64 9.28
C LEU A 20 15.18 -4.24 9.90
N ALA A 21 16.01 -3.96 10.91
CA ALA A 21 16.08 -2.64 11.54
C ALA A 21 16.33 -1.49 10.55
N ARG A 22 17.03 -1.76 9.44
CA ARG A 22 17.29 -0.77 8.38
C ARG A 22 16.03 -0.40 7.60
N TYR A 23 15.07 -1.32 7.49
CA TYR A 23 13.82 -1.13 6.75
C TYR A 23 12.67 -0.64 7.65
N LYS A 24 12.91 -0.53 8.96
CA LYS A 24 11.90 -0.09 9.93
C LYS A 24 11.65 1.42 9.94
N LYS A 25 12.57 2.21 9.38
CA LYS A 25 12.46 3.67 9.41
C LYS A 25 11.75 4.18 8.15
N PRO A 26 10.59 4.83 8.29
CA PRO A 26 9.93 5.48 7.17
C PRO A 26 10.77 6.64 6.64
N ASP A 27 10.86 6.76 5.31
CA ASP A 27 11.55 7.83 4.60
C ASP A 27 10.54 8.65 3.81
N ARG A 28 10.28 9.89 4.26
CA ARG A 28 9.30 10.79 3.64
C ARG A 28 9.61 11.09 2.18
N ARG A 29 10.89 11.20 1.81
CA ARG A 29 11.27 11.43 0.41
C ARG A 29 10.89 10.21 -0.43
N ARG A 30 11.15 9.00 0.09
CA ARG A 30 10.71 7.78 -0.59
C ARG A 30 9.19 7.73 -0.70
N SER A 31 8.44 8.04 0.36
CA SER A 31 6.97 8.05 0.35
C SER A 31 6.40 9.04 -0.67
N THR A 32 6.95 10.25 -0.78
CA THR A 32 6.55 11.22 -1.81
C THR A 32 6.84 10.71 -3.22
N VAL A 33 8.01 10.09 -3.44
CA VAL A 33 8.36 9.51 -4.74
C VAL A 33 7.41 8.36 -5.08
N GLU A 34 7.17 7.43 -4.17
CA GLU A 34 6.24 6.30 -4.35
C GLU A 34 4.82 6.76 -4.67
N LEU A 35 4.35 7.81 -4.00
CA LEU A 35 3.05 8.42 -4.27
C LEU A 35 3.02 9.04 -5.68
N ALA A 36 4.05 9.80 -6.07
CA ALA A 36 4.11 10.44 -7.39
C ALA A 36 4.21 9.44 -8.54
N ILE A 37 5.09 8.44 -8.44
CA ILE A 37 5.25 7.40 -9.47
C ILE A 37 4.06 6.44 -9.54
N THR A 38 3.12 6.52 -8.59
CA THR A 38 1.87 5.78 -8.61
C THR A 38 0.74 6.61 -9.20
N LEU A 39 0.54 7.84 -8.70
CA LEU A 39 -0.57 8.70 -9.12
C LEU A 39 -0.40 9.28 -10.53
N ILE A 40 0.83 9.65 -10.93
CA ILE A 40 1.06 10.23 -12.26
C ILE A 40 0.75 9.21 -13.36
N PRO A 41 1.32 7.98 -13.36
CA PRO A 41 0.97 6.99 -14.37
C PRO A 41 -0.49 6.58 -14.32
N PHE A 42 -1.09 6.46 -13.13
CA PHE A 42 -2.53 6.18 -13.00
C PHE A 42 -3.37 7.25 -13.72
N ALA A 43 -3.15 8.53 -13.41
CA ALA A 43 -3.90 9.63 -14.02
C ALA A 43 -3.69 9.69 -15.54
N MET A 44 -2.47 9.46 -16.01
CA MET A 44 -2.17 9.38 -17.44
C MET A 44 -2.90 8.22 -18.12
N LEU A 45 -2.82 7.01 -17.57
CA LEU A 45 -3.47 5.82 -18.15
C LEU A 45 -4.99 5.94 -18.11
N TRP A 46 -5.56 6.47 -17.02
CA TRP A 46 -6.98 6.70 -16.89
C TRP A 46 -7.50 7.76 -17.86
N GLY A 47 -6.78 8.88 -17.99
CA GLY A 47 -7.09 9.93 -18.96
C GLY A 47 -6.98 9.44 -20.40
N LEU A 48 -5.91 8.71 -20.74
CA LEU A 48 -5.72 8.12 -22.07
C LEU A 48 -6.78 7.06 -22.38
N SER A 49 -7.15 6.22 -21.41
CA SER A 49 -8.23 5.23 -21.58
C SER A 49 -9.57 5.91 -21.87
N SER A 50 -9.87 7.00 -21.16
CA SER A 50 -11.07 7.82 -21.38
C SER A 50 -11.08 8.48 -22.76
N ALA A 51 -9.96 9.07 -23.18
CA ALA A 51 -9.82 9.69 -24.50
C ALA A 51 -9.85 8.66 -25.65
N ALA A 52 -9.28 7.48 -25.44
CA ALA A 52 -9.25 6.39 -26.41
C ALA A 52 -10.65 5.88 -26.77
N TYR A 53 -11.63 6.06 -25.88
CA TYR A 53 -13.02 5.67 -26.14
C TYR A 53 -13.60 6.34 -27.40
N ALA A 54 -13.16 7.55 -27.73
CA ALA A 54 -13.56 8.26 -28.96
C ALA A 54 -13.08 7.54 -30.25
N TYR A 55 -12.07 6.67 -30.13
CA TYR A 55 -11.49 5.91 -31.24
C TYR A 55 -11.84 4.42 -31.19
N GLY A 56 -12.81 4.04 -30.34
CA GLY A 56 -13.26 2.67 -30.15
C GLY A 56 -12.85 2.08 -28.79
N HIS A 57 -13.73 1.25 -28.23
CA HIS A 57 -13.60 0.78 -26.85
C HIS A 57 -12.37 -0.11 -26.60
N TRP A 58 -11.85 -0.81 -27.61
CA TRP A 58 -10.74 -1.77 -27.45
C TRP A 58 -9.45 -1.11 -26.92
N TRP A 59 -9.10 0.08 -27.41
CA TRP A 59 -7.92 0.80 -26.93
C TRP A 59 -8.08 1.26 -25.47
N GLY A 60 -9.28 1.71 -25.11
CA GLY A 60 -9.62 2.03 -23.73
C GLY A 60 -9.46 0.82 -22.80
N LEU A 61 -9.92 -0.36 -23.24
CA LEU A 61 -9.80 -1.61 -22.47
C LEU A 61 -8.34 -2.05 -22.29
N ILE A 62 -7.49 -1.90 -23.29
CA ILE A 62 -6.07 -2.24 -23.13
C ILE A 62 -5.40 -1.32 -22.10
N LEU A 63 -5.72 -0.03 -22.12
CA LEU A 63 -5.17 0.96 -21.18
C LEU A 63 -5.74 0.86 -19.76
N ILE A 64 -6.97 0.36 -19.60
CA ILE A 64 -7.59 0.22 -18.27
C ILE A 64 -6.89 -0.88 -17.44
N LEU A 65 -6.32 -1.91 -18.08
CA LEU A 65 -5.65 -3.00 -17.39
C LEU A 65 -4.43 -2.53 -16.55
N PRO A 66 -3.43 -1.82 -17.12
CA PRO A 66 -2.36 -1.26 -16.31
C PRO A 66 -2.87 -0.18 -15.35
N ALA A 67 -3.89 0.61 -15.72
CA ALA A 67 -4.50 1.58 -14.80
C ALA A 67 -5.06 0.90 -13.54
N ALA A 68 -5.74 -0.24 -13.70
CA ALA A 68 -6.24 -1.05 -12.59
C ALA A 68 -5.10 -1.58 -11.69
N GLY A 69 -3.97 -1.99 -12.28
CA GLY A 69 -2.78 -2.35 -11.53
C GLY A 69 -2.27 -1.19 -10.64
N PHE A 70 -2.24 0.03 -11.18
CA PHE A 70 -1.92 1.21 -10.37
C PHE A 70 -3.00 1.52 -9.32
N LEU A 71 -4.28 1.27 -9.60
CA LEU A 71 -5.35 1.46 -8.63
C LEU A 71 -5.19 0.53 -7.41
N VAL A 72 -4.77 -0.73 -7.63
CA VAL A 72 -4.41 -1.64 -6.54
C VAL A 72 -3.22 -1.08 -5.73
N ARG A 73 -2.21 -0.51 -6.40
CA ARG A 73 -1.08 0.14 -5.72
C ARG A 73 -1.51 1.39 -4.92
N ILE A 74 -2.47 2.16 -5.41
CA ILE A 74 -3.08 3.27 -4.67
C ILE A 74 -3.74 2.73 -3.40
N PHE A 75 -4.48 1.62 -3.47
CA PHE A 75 -5.05 0.97 -2.30
C PHE A 75 -3.98 0.50 -1.30
N MET A 76 -2.85 -0.04 -1.76
CA MET A 76 -1.73 -0.40 -0.89
C MET A 76 -1.16 0.83 -0.14
N ILE A 77 -1.01 1.97 -0.83
CA ILE A 77 -0.55 3.22 -0.19
C ILE A 77 -1.60 3.72 0.81
N GLN A 78 -2.88 3.71 0.44
CA GLN A 78 -3.98 4.04 1.36
C GLN A 78 -3.96 3.13 2.60
N HIS A 79 -3.67 1.85 2.42
CA HIS A 79 -3.57 0.88 3.50
C HIS A 79 -2.43 1.24 4.47
N ASP A 80 -1.26 1.56 3.96
CA ASP A 80 -0.11 1.97 4.77
C ASP A 80 -0.33 3.31 5.48
N CYS A 81 -1.08 4.21 4.85
CA CYS A 81 -1.59 5.42 5.51
C CYS A 81 -2.55 5.05 6.66
N GLY A 82 -3.39 4.03 6.50
CA GLY A 82 -4.25 3.49 7.55
C GLY A 82 -3.48 3.10 8.82
N HIS A 83 -2.32 2.47 8.63
CA HIS A 83 -1.39 2.14 9.73
C HIS A 83 -0.63 3.36 10.27
N GLY A 84 -0.52 4.44 9.48
CA GLY A 84 0.27 5.64 9.80
C GLY A 84 1.77 5.43 9.61
N SER A 85 2.15 4.45 8.81
CA SER A 85 3.54 4.09 8.54
C SER A 85 4.08 4.72 7.27
N PHE A 86 3.21 5.25 6.39
CA PHE A 86 3.64 5.72 5.07
C PHE A 86 4.49 7.00 5.15
N PHE A 87 3.99 8.09 5.75
CA PHE A 87 4.78 9.32 5.97
C PHE A 87 5.37 9.44 7.38
N ALA A 88 5.01 8.54 8.30
CA ALA A 88 5.32 8.66 9.73
C ALA A 88 4.80 9.98 10.33
N ASN A 89 3.70 10.48 9.76
CA ASN A 89 3.02 11.67 10.20
C ASN A 89 1.52 11.40 10.07
N ARG A 90 0.87 11.17 11.22
CA ARG A 90 -0.53 10.78 11.28
C ARG A 90 -1.45 11.75 10.54
N TYR A 91 -1.19 13.06 10.62
CA TYR A 91 -2.01 14.05 9.94
C TYR A 91 -1.89 13.94 8.41
N ALA A 92 -0.66 13.80 7.90
CA ALA A 92 -0.41 13.60 6.47
C ALA A 92 -1.02 12.28 5.97
N ASP A 93 -0.79 11.19 6.71
CA ASP A 93 -1.31 9.86 6.37
C ASP A 93 -2.85 9.85 6.35
N ASP A 94 -3.51 10.46 7.32
CA ASP A 94 -4.97 10.49 7.37
C ASP A 94 -5.58 11.30 6.20
N TRP A 95 -5.00 12.46 5.86
CA TRP A 95 -5.49 13.25 4.74
C TRP A 95 -5.23 12.61 3.38
N ILE A 96 -4.04 12.05 3.18
CA ILE A 96 -3.70 11.34 1.95
C ILE A 96 -4.57 10.10 1.82
N GLY A 97 -4.72 9.32 2.89
CA GLY A 97 -5.61 8.15 2.92
C GLY A 97 -7.05 8.49 2.54
N ARG A 98 -7.60 9.60 3.04
CA ARG A 98 -8.94 10.09 2.65
C ARG A 98 -9.03 10.45 1.17
N ALA A 99 -8.04 11.16 0.64
CA ALA A 99 -8.01 11.54 -0.76
C ALA A 99 -7.92 10.29 -1.67
N LEU A 100 -7.05 9.34 -1.34
CA LEU A 100 -6.92 8.09 -2.07
C LEU A 100 -8.18 7.22 -1.96
N GLY A 101 -8.88 7.26 -0.82
CA GLY A 101 -10.16 6.59 -0.58
C GLY A 101 -11.25 6.95 -1.59
N ILE A 102 -11.21 8.16 -2.16
CA ILE A 102 -12.11 8.57 -3.25
C ILE A 102 -11.80 7.78 -4.52
N LEU A 103 -10.52 7.68 -4.89
CA LEU A 103 -10.11 6.96 -6.11
C LEU A 103 -10.36 5.46 -6.00
N THR A 104 -10.11 4.87 -4.84
CA THR A 104 -10.29 3.44 -4.59
C THR A 104 -11.73 3.06 -4.29
N LEU A 105 -12.64 4.03 -4.23
CA LEU A 105 -14.03 3.84 -3.79
C LEU A 105 -14.12 3.14 -2.43
N THR A 106 -13.15 3.40 -1.56
CA THR A 106 -13.01 2.76 -0.25
C THR A 106 -12.94 3.84 0.82
N PRO A 107 -14.07 4.19 1.47
CA PRO A 107 -14.13 5.27 2.45
C PRO A 107 -13.13 5.08 3.60
N TYR A 108 -12.11 5.96 3.64
CA TYR A 108 -10.90 5.74 4.42
C TYR A 108 -11.14 5.53 5.92
N ASP A 109 -11.90 6.39 6.58
CA ASP A 109 -12.07 6.30 8.04
C ASP A 109 -12.82 5.03 8.46
N CYS A 110 -13.84 4.63 7.68
CA CYS A 110 -14.59 3.39 7.91
C CYS A 110 -13.68 2.16 7.69
N TRP A 111 -12.98 2.16 6.55
CA TRP A 111 -12.06 1.10 6.18
C TRP A 111 -10.92 0.96 7.20
N ARG A 112 -10.27 2.06 7.59
CA ARG A 112 -9.17 2.07 8.58
C ARG A 112 -9.59 1.43 9.90
N ARG A 113 -10.79 1.78 10.39
CA ARG A 113 -11.33 1.21 11.63
C ARG A 113 -11.59 -0.29 11.49
N ALA A 114 -12.29 -0.70 10.43
CA ALA A 114 -12.57 -2.12 10.18
C ALA A 114 -11.27 -2.93 10.01
N HIS A 115 -10.30 -2.38 9.30
CA HIS A 115 -8.99 -2.98 9.06
C HIS A 115 -8.16 -3.12 10.34
N ALA A 116 -8.18 -2.11 11.21
CA ALA A 116 -7.53 -2.19 12.53
C ALA A 116 -8.16 -3.29 13.40
N THR A 117 -9.50 -3.39 13.43
CA THR A 117 -10.20 -4.47 14.12
C THR A 117 -9.82 -5.83 13.54
N HIS A 118 -9.82 -5.96 12.21
CA HIS A 118 -9.41 -7.18 11.53
C HIS A 118 -8.01 -7.63 11.94
N HIS A 119 -7.02 -6.73 11.96
CA HIS A 119 -5.67 -7.07 12.42
C HIS A 119 -5.59 -7.42 13.92
N ALA A 120 -6.42 -6.81 14.76
CA ALA A 120 -6.45 -7.11 16.19
C ALA A 120 -7.09 -8.47 16.48
N SER A 121 -8.06 -8.92 15.67
CA SER A 121 -8.78 -10.17 15.88
C SER A 121 -8.33 -11.32 14.96
N ALA A 122 -7.48 -11.05 13.97
CA ALA A 122 -7.02 -12.05 13.02
C ALA A 122 -6.26 -13.18 13.75
N GLY A 123 -6.77 -14.41 13.62
CA GLY A 123 -6.18 -15.57 14.30
C GLY A 123 -6.53 -15.69 15.79
N ASN A 124 -7.50 -14.91 16.28
CA ASN A 124 -8.07 -15.12 17.60
C ASN A 124 -9.00 -16.35 17.57
N LEU A 125 -8.74 -17.35 18.41
CA LEU A 125 -9.51 -18.60 18.53
C LEU A 125 -10.31 -18.70 19.83
N ASP A 126 -10.26 -17.64 20.66
CA ASP A 126 -11.05 -17.50 21.87
C ASP A 126 -12.55 -17.29 21.57
#